data_AF-A0A352NJ05-F1
#
_entry.id   AF-A0A352NJ05-F1
#
_cell.length_a   1.000
_cell.length_b   1.000
_cell.length_c   1.000
_cell.angle_alpha   90.00
_cell.angle_beta   90.00
_cell.angle_gamma   90.00
#
_symmetry.space_group_name_H-M   'P 1'
#
loop_
_entity.id
_entity.type
_entity.pdbx_description
1 polymer ?
#
loop_
_entity_poly.entity_id
_entity_poly.type
_entity_poly.pdbx_seq_one_letter_code
_entity_poly.pdbx_strand_id
1 'polypeptide(L)' 'MLLAVENLTVSYGGIQALRGISFNVEEGEVVSLIGANGAG' A
#
# COMPACT_ATOMS: atom_id res chain seq x y z
N MET A 1 -14.55 2.25 9.67
CA MET A 1 -13.64 2.29 8.53
C MET A 1 -13.10 3.70 8.35
N LEU A 2 -11.81 3.88 8.67
CA LEU A 2 -11.11 5.17 8.60
C LEU A 2 -10.40 5.35 7.26
N LEU A 3 -9.77 4.29 6.75
CA LEU A 3 -9.07 4.26 5.47
C LEU A 3 -9.41 2.96 4.72
N ALA A 4 -9.65 3.09 3.42
CA ALA A 4 -9.74 1.97 2.48
C ALA A 4 -8.88 2.27 1.26
N VAL A 5 -8.06 1.30 0.86
CA VAL A 5 -7.24 1.33 -0.34
C VAL A 5 -7.63 0.13 -1.18
N GLU A 6 -7.95 0.37 -2.45
CA GLU A 6 -8.36 -0.66 -3.39
C GLU A 6 -7.50 -0.61 -4.65
N ASN A 7 -6.87 -1.73 -4.98
CA ASN A 7 -6.08 -1.95 -6.21
C ASN A 7 -5.06 -0.82 -6.51
N LEU A 8 -4.37 -0.33 -5.49
CA LEU A 8 -3.35 0.70 -5.64
C LEU A 8 -2.22 0.21 -6.55
N THR A 9 -2.05 0.92 -7.66
CA THR A 9 -0.93 0.72 -8.59
C THR A 9 -0.16 2.02 -8.71
N VAL A 10 1.17 1.93 -8.72
CA VAL A 10 2.06 3.08 -8.86
C VAL A 10 3.22 2.70 -9.76
N SER A 11 3.53 3.57 -10.71
CA SER A 11 4.61 3.38 -11.68
C SER A 11 5.47 4.63 -11.78
N TYR A 12 6.79 4.44 -11.84
CA TYR A 12 7.79 5.49 -12.06
C TYR A 12 8.66 5.10 -13.25
N GLY A 13 8.56 5.86 -14.35
CA GLY A 13 9.23 5.49 -15.59
C GLY A 13 8.83 4.08 -16.05
N GLY A 14 9.82 3.20 -16.23
CA GLY A 14 9.60 1.80 -16.61
C GLY A 14 9.37 0.82 -15.44
N ILE A 15 9.33 1.30 -14.20
CA ILE A 15 9.20 0.45 -13.01
C ILE A 15 7.78 0.55 -12.46
N GLN A 16 7.11 -0.59 -12.30
CA GLN A 16 5.88 -0.70 -11.52
C GLN A 16 6.22 -0.97 -10.06
N ALA A 17 6.14 0.09 -9.24
CA ALA A 17 6.50 0.11 -7.82
C ALA A 17 5.43 -0.61 -6.98
N LEU A 18 4.14 -0.25 -7.16
CA LEU A 18 3.01 -0.92 -6.51
C LEU A 18 2.16 -1.68 -7.53
N ARG A 19 1.78 -2.92 -7.19
CA ARG A 19 1.17 -3.89 -8.10
C ARG A 19 -0.23 -4.34 -7.67
N GLY A 20 -1.12 -3.38 -7.39
CA GLY A 20 -2.51 -3.65 -7.05
C GLY A 20 -2.66 -4.06 -5.58
N ILE A 21 -2.26 -3.16 -4.68
CA ILE A 21 -2.38 -3.40 -3.23
C ILE A 21 -3.75 -2.92 -2.73
N SER A 22 -4.40 -3.74 -1.92
CA SER A 22 -5.66 -3.42 -1.26
C SER A 22 -5.56 -3.69 0.24
N PHE A 23 -5.99 -2.75 1.07
CA PHE A 23 -6.06 -2.90 2.53
C PHE A 23 -6.99 -1.86 3.14
N ASN A 24 -7.45 -2.12 4.37
CA ASN A 24 -8.29 -1.22 5.16
C ASN A 24 -7.61 -0.93 6.49
N VAL A 25 -7.94 0.22 7.08
CA VAL A 25 -7.57 0.58 8.46
C VAL A 25 -8.80 1.08 9.19
N GLU A 26 -9.09 0.48 10.33
CA GLU A 26 -10.19 0.86 11.20
C GLU A 26 -9.82 2.00 12.16
N GLU A 27 -10.82 2.66 12.74
CA GLU A 27 -10.58 3.73 13.70
C GLU A 27 -9.94 3.16 14.98
N GLY A 28 -8.80 3.73 15.38
CA GLY A 28 -8.02 3.26 16.54
C GLY A 28 -7.10 2.06 16.26
N GLU A 29 -7.06 1.53 15.04
CA GLU A 29 -6.18 0.43 14.65
C GLU A 29 -4.72 0.90 14.48
N VAL A 30 -3.77 0.11 15.00
CA VAL A 30 -2.33 0.35 14.82
C VAL A 30 -1.80 -0.63 13.78
N VAL A 31 -1.40 -0.10 12.63
CA VAL A 31 -0.86 -0.88 11.51
C VAL A 31 0.61 -0.53 11.29
N SER A 32 1.43 -1.54 10.97
CA SER A 32 2.81 -1.34 10.55
C SER A 32 3.02 -1.89 9.15
N LEU A 33 3.77 -1.17 8.32
CA LEU A 33 4.20 -1.61 7.00
C LEU A 33 5.70 -1.89 7.05
N ILE A 34 6.09 -3.11 6.69
CA ILE A 34 7.49 -3.56 6.72
C ILE A 34 7.89 -4.08 5.34
N GLY A 35 9.18 -3.93 5.00
CA GLY A 35 9.72 -4.41 3.74
C GLY A 35 11.19 -4.07 3.60
N ALA A 36 11.86 -4.77 2.68
CA ALA A 36 13.21 -4.38 2.25
C ALA A 36 13.17 -3.02 1.54
N ASN A 37 14.34 -2.36 1.41
CA ASN A 37 14.44 -1.14 0.62
C ASN A 37 13.99 -1.41 -0.83
N GLY A 38 13.00 -0.64 -1.31
CA GLY A 38 12.41 -0.80 -2.63
C GLY A 38 11.35 -1.90 -2.76
N ALA A 39 10.84 -2.47 -1.66
CA ALA A 39 9.81 -3.51 -1.69
C ALA A 39 8.42 -3.04 -2.16
N GLY A 40 8.21 -1.73 -2.23
CA GLY A 40 7.01 -1.09 -2.75
C GLY A 40 7.34 0.32 -3.23
#